data_AF-A0AAV0H557-F1
#
_entry.id   AF-A0AAV0H557-F1
#
_cell.length_a   1.000
_cell.length_b   1.000
_cell.length_c   1.000
_cell.angle_alpha   90.00
_cell.angle_beta   90.00
_cell.angle_gamma   90.00
#
_symmetry.space_group_name_H-M   'P 1'
#
loop_
_entity.id
_entity.type
_entity.pdbx_description
1 polymer ?
#
loop_
_entity_poly.entity_id
_entity_poly.type
_entity_poly.pdbx_seq_one_letter_code
_entity_poly.pdbx_strand_id
1 'polypeptide(L)'
;MECGLTMICLLHVPAQVKSPDKPCLIVVKLKRWERKECKPNSLPILHKMHVKVGDTVKVIAGDDKGKVGEIKKIFRHNSTVVVNDINLKTKHMKSREQDEPGQIIKIEAPIHSSNVMLYSKEKNVASRVGHKVLEDGTRVRYLIKTGEIIDTAENWKKLKEASETAEAAAAA
;
A
#
# COMPACT_ATOMS: atom_id res chain seq x y z
N MET A 1 13.72 41.28 -52.39
CA MET A 1 15.11 41.51 -51.96
C MET A 1 15.05 41.57 -50.45
N GLU A 2 15.30 40.41 -49.81
CA GLU A 2 16.49 40.17 -48.99
C GLU A 2 16.33 40.79 -47.58
N CYS A 3 16.57 40.15 -46.44
CA CYS A 3 17.04 38.81 -46.10
C CYS A 3 16.61 38.55 -44.64
N GLY A 4 16.39 37.28 -44.31
CA GLY A 4 16.07 36.85 -42.95
C GLY A 4 17.21 37.11 -41.96
N LEU A 5 16.83 37.43 -40.73
CA LEU A 5 17.66 37.13 -39.57
C LEU A 5 16.76 36.48 -38.51
N THR A 6 16.82 35.15 -38.48
CA THR A 6 16.32 34.30 -37.40
C THR A 6 17.07 34.65 -36.11
N MET A 7 16.52 35.55 -35.30
CA MET A 7 16.97 35.75 -33.93
C MET A 7 16.46 34.60 -33.05
N ILE A 8 17.18 33.48 -33.10
CA ILE A 8 17.19 32.47 -32.05
C ILE A 8 17.97 33.09 -30.88
N CYS A 9 17.31 33.95 -30.12
CA CYS A 9 17.82 34.31 -28.80
C CYS A 9 17.37 33.20 -27.85
N LEU A 10 18.33 32.32 -27.51
CA LEU A 10 18.21 31.34 -26.45
C LEU A 10 17.54 32.01 -25.24
N LEU A 11 16.35 31.53 -24.88
CA LEU A 11 15.84 31.68 -23.53
C LEU A 11 16.86 31.01 -22.62
N HIS A 12 17.71 31.82 -22.02
CA HIS A 12 18.55 31.44 -20.91
C HIS A 12 17.61 31.05 -19.77
N VAL A 13 17.30 29.76 -19.68
CA VAL A 13 16.59 29.17 -18.56
C VAL A 13 17.44 29.48 -17.33
N PRO A 14 16.98 30.34 -16.39
CA PRO A 14 17.73 30.54 -15.17
C PRO A 14 17.84 29.18 -14.48
N ALA A 15 19.07 28.75 -14.27
CA ALA A 15 19.38 27.53 -13.53
C ALA A 15 18.58 27.56 -12.24
N GLN A 16 17.63 26.63 -12.11
CA GLN A 16 16.86 26.40 -10.91
C GLN A 16 17.84 26.30 -9.74
N VAL A 17 17.81 27.32 -8.89
CA VAL A 17 18.59 27.42 -7.67
C VAL A 17 18.36 26.12 -6.91
N LYS A 18 19.42 25.32 -6.73
CA LYS A 18 19.39 24.18 -5.80
C LYS A 18 19.01 24.75 -4.44
N SER A 19 17.80 24.45 -4.00
CA SER A 19 17.36 24.74 -2.65
C SER A 19 18.35 24.10 -1.66
N PRO A 20 18.84 24.86 -0.67
CA PRO A 20 19.69 24.32 0.37
C PRO A 20 18.84 23.51 1.36
N ASP A 21 19.53 22.53 1.95
CA ASP A 21 19.17 21.81 3.16
C ASP A 21 18.01 20.82 3.06
N LYS A 22 18.41 19.62 2.65
CA LYS A 22 17.69 18.38 2.98
C LYS A 22 17.36 18.42 4.48
N PRO A 23 16.08 18.42 4.90
CA PRO A 23 15.78 18.18 6.30
C PRO A 23 16.35 16.81 6.64
N CYS A 24 17.02 16.70 7.79
CA CYS A 24 17.50 15.44 8.33
C CYS A 24 16.30 14.52 8.56
N LEU A 25 15.87 13.82 7.51
CA LEU A 25 15.02 12.67 7.65
C LEU A 25 15.91 11.62 8.29
N ILE A 26 15.62 11.27 9.53
CA ILE A 26 15.83 9.89 9.98
C ILE A 26 14.84 9.05 9.16
N VAL A 27 15.08 8.95 7.84
CA VAL A 27 14.70 7.78 7.07
C VAL A 27 15.54 6.73 7.75
N VAL A 28 14.90 5.79 8.44
CA VAL A 28 15.57 4.60 8.96
C VAL A 28 16.38 4.05 7.79
N LYS A 29 17.68 4.28 7.79
CA LYS A 29 18.55 3.93 6.68
C LYS A 29 18.58 2.42 6.70
N LEU A 30 17.84 1.80 5.79
CA LEU A 30 17.81 0.35 5.70
C LEU A 30 19.25 -0.13 5.71
N LYS A 31 19.53 -1.13 6.55
CA LYS A 31 20.84 -1.77 6.55
C LYS A 31 21.15 -2.21 5.12
N ARG A 32 22.42 -2.10 4.71
CA ARG A 32 22.81 -2.34 3.31
C ARG A 32 22.33 -3.71 2.80
N TRP A 33 22.29 -4.72 3.67
CA TRP A 33 21.85 -6.09 3.38
C TRP A 33 20.33 -6.31 3.47
N GLU A 34 19.56 -5.40 4.06
CA GLU A 34 18.08 -5.45 4.14
C GLU A 34 17.41 -4.73 2.95
N ARG A 35 18.19 -4.39 1.93
CA ARG A 35 17.66 -3.80 0.70
C ARG A 35 16.87 -4.85 -0.08
N LYS A 36 15.99 -4.36 -0.95
CA LYS A 36 15.19 -5.22 -1.83
C LYS A 36 16.12 -6.08 -2.68
N GLU A 37 15.84 -7.37 -2.71
CA GLU A 37 16.49 -8.28 -3.63
C GLU A 37 16.05 -7.97 -5.06
N CYS A 38 17.00 -7.95 -5.99
CA CYS A 38 16.75 -7.61 -7.38
C CYS A 38 17.12 -8.76 -8.32
N LYS A 39 16.37 -8.87 -9.41
CA LYS A 39 16.65 -9.73 -10.55
C LYS A 39 17.82 -9.14 -11.39
N PRO A 40 18.39 -9.91 -12.33
CA PRO A 40 19.44 -9.41 -13.23
C PRO A 40 19.02 -8.16 -14.04
N ASN A 41 17.74 -8.02 -14.35
CA ASN A 41 17.17 -6.85 -15.02
C ASN A 41 16.82 -5.69 -14.07
N SER A 42 17.39 -5.66 -12.85
CA SER A 42 17.20 -4.66 -11.79
C SER A 42 15.83 -4.60 -11.11
N LEU A 43 14.82 -5.36 -11.59
CA LEU A 43 13.50 -5.38 -10.96
C LEU A 43 13.52 -6.07 -9.61
N PRO A 44 12.74 -5.61 -8.61
CA PRO A 44 12.66 -6.28 -7.32
C PRO A 44 12.03 -7.67 -7.45
N ILE A 45 12.49 -8.60 -6.62
CA ILE A 45 11.85 -9.90 -6.44
C ILE A 45 10.54 -9.67 -5.67
N LEU A 46 9.45 -10.23 -6.18
CA LEU A 46 8.12 -10.10 -5.60
C LEU A 46 7.64 -11.46 -5.12
N HIS A 47 7.13 -11.51 -3.90
CA HIS A 47 6.55 -12.72 -3.34
C HIS A 47 5.07 -12.84 -3.73
N LYS A 48 4.65 -14.07 -4.04
CA LYS A 48 3.25 -14.40 -4.30
C LYS A 48 2.52 -14.52 -2.96
N MET A 49 1.43 -13.78 -2.81
CA MET A 49 0.63 -13.73 -1.58
C MET A 49 -0.81 -14.21 -1.83
N HIS A 50 -1.50 -14.69 -0.79
CA HIS A 50 -2.88 -15.18 -0.86
C HIS A 50 -3.96 -14.11 -0.72
N VAL A 51 -3.59 -12.91 -0.28
CA VAL A 51 -4.51 -11.78 0.01
C VAL A 51 -4.43 -10.67 -1.03
N LYS A 52 -5.54 -9.92 -1.16
CA LYS A 52 -5.70 -8.73 -2.01
C LYS A 52 -6.10 -7.51 -1.16
N VAL A 53 -6.00 -6.32 -1.74
CA VAL A 53 -6.46 -5.07 -1.09
C VAL A 53 -7.97 -5.11 -0.97
N GLY A 54 -8.51 -4.64 0.16
CA GLY A 54 -9.95 -4.70 0.46
C GLY A 54 -10.45 -6.04 0.99
N ASP A 55 -9.60 -7.07 1.07
CA ASP A 55 -9.98 -8.32 1.75
C ASP A 55 -10.13 -8.06 3.26
N THR A 56 -11.17 -8.64 3.89
CA THR A 56 -11.32 -8.68 5.35
C THR A 56 -10.56 -9.86 5.92
N VAL A 57 -9.71 -9.59 6.92
CA VAL A 57 -8.81 -10.58 7.50
C VAL A 57 -8.88 -10.59 9.02
N LYS A 58 -8.60 -11.76 9.59
CA LYS A 58 -8.40 -11.97 11.02
C LYS A 58 -6.92 -12.24 11.30
N VAL A 59 -6.39 -11.58 12.32
CA VAL A 59 -5.00 -11.79 12.78
C VAL A 59 -4.91 -13.07 13.61
N ILE A 60 -3.95 -13.93 13.28
CA ILE A 60 -3.73 -15.25 13.89
C ILE A 60 -2.66 -15.18 14.97
N ALA A 61 -1.61 -14.40 14.71
CA ALA A 61 -0.41 -14.31 15.54
C ALA A 61 0.10 -12.86 15.63
N GLY A 62 0.73 -12.53 16.76
CA GLY A 62 1.16 -11.18 17.12
C GLY A 62 0.36 -10.62 18.29
N ASP A 63 0.65 -9.37 18.65
CA ASP A 63 0.04 -8.69 19.81
C ASP A 63 -1.47 -8.49 19.62
N ASP A 64 -1.89 -8.23 18.39
CA ASP A 64 -3.30 -8.00 18.02
C ASP A 64 -4.04 -9.29 17.61
N LYS A 65 -3.68 -10.43 18.20
CA LYS A 65 -4.29 -11.72 17.88
C LYS A 65 -5.82 -11.69 18.07
N GLY A 66 -6.54 -12.19 17.07
CA GLY A 66 -7.99 -12.33 17.10
C GLY A 66 -8.77 -11.12 16.59
N LYS A 67 -8.13 -9.96 16.44
CA LYS A 67 -8.76 -8.78 15.82
C LYS A 67 -9.03 -9.03 14.33
N VAL A 68 -10.10 -8.42 13.85
CA VAL A 68 -10.55 -8.46 12.45
C VAL A 68 -10.41 -7.06 11.88
N GLY A 69 -9.93 -6.95 10.65
CA GLY A 69 -9.78 -5.67 9.96
C GLY A 69 -9.68 -5.85 8.45
N GLU A 70 -9.72 -4.72 7.73
CA GLU A 70 -9.63 -4.69 6.27
C GLU A 70 -8.24 -4.27 5.81
N ILE A 71 -7.77 -4.86 4.71
CA ILE A 71 -6.44 -4.57 4.17
C ILE A 71 -6.45 -3.26 3.37
N LYS A 72 -5.65 -2.29 3.83
CA LYS A 72 -5.46 -0.99 3.18
C LYS A 72 -4.37 -1.03 2.12
N LYS A 73 -3.19 -1.58 2.45
CA LYS A 73 -2.01 -1.60 1.58
C LYS A 73 -1.28 -2.93 1.67
N ILE A 74 -0.64 -3.33 0.57
CA ILE A 74 0.14 -4.57 0.48
C ILE A 74 1.53 -4.28 -0.07
N PHE A 75 2.56 -4.79 0.59
CA PHE A 75 3.95 -4.71 0.18
C PHE A 75 4.48 -6.10 -0.23
N ARG A 76 4.47 -6.38 -1.53
CA ARG A 76 4.84 -7.70 -2.10
C ARG A 76 6.32 -8.08 -1.99
N HIS A 77 7.21 -7.12 -1.82
CA HIS A 77 8.65 -7.39 -1.68
C HIS A 77 9.01 -7.96 -0.31
N ASN A 78 8.31 -7.52 0.75
CA ASN A 78 8.51 -8.00 2.12
C ASN A 78 7.44 -8.99 2.57
N SER A 79 6.47 -9.34 1.71
CA SER A 79 5.29 -10.15 2.08
C SER A 79 4.47 -9.58 3.25
N THR A 80 4.39 -8.25 3.38
CA THR A 80 3.69 -7.59 4.51
C THR A 80 2.43 -6.86 4.06
N VAL A 81 1.46 -6.75 4.95
CA VAL A 81 0.16 -6.09 4.77
C VAL A 81 -0.05 -5.01 5.83
N VAL A 82 -0.77 -3.95 5.48
CA VAL A 82 -1.24 -2.92 6.42
C VAL A 82 -2.75 -3.09 6.55
N VAL A 83 -3.21 -3.30 7.79
CA VAL A 83 -4.61 -3.53 8.13
C VAL A 83 -5.11 -2.37 8.97
N ASN A 84 -6.34 -1.91 8.71
CA ASN A 84 -6.93 -0.78 9.44
C ASN A 84 -7.03 -1.08 10.94
N ASP A 85 -6.65 -0.11 11.79
CA ASP A 85 -6.74 -0.16 13.26
C ASP A 85 -5.99 -1.31 13.97
N ILE A 86 -5.08 -1.99 13.27
CA ILE A 86 -4.26 -3.07 13.82
C ILE A 86 -2.78 -2.65 13.82
N ASN A 87 -2.04 -3.06 14.85
CA ASN A 87 -0.60 -2.81 15.02
C ASN A 87 -0.28 -1.31 15.00
N LEU A 88 -1.02 -0.55 15.82
CA LEU A 88 -0.85 0.89 15.95
C LEU A 88 0.45 1.22 16.69
N LYS A 89 1.24 2.11 16.09
CA LYS A 89 2.47 2.64 16.68
C LYS A 89 2.38 4.15 16.83
N THR A 90 2.75 4.64 18.01
CA THR A 90 2.81 6.07 18.27
C THR A 90 4.04 6.67 17.60
N LYS A 91 3.81 7.58 16.66
CA LYS A 91 4.86 8.32 15.97
C LYS A 91 4.74 9.80 16.32
N HIS A 92 5.81 10.34 16.90
CA HIS A 92 5.95 11.77 17.12
C HIS A 92 6.33 12.43 15.80
N MET A 93 5.46 13.30 15.28
CA MET A 93 5.72 14.08 14.09
C MET A 93 6.14 15.49 14.51
N LYS A 94 7.40 15.84 14.21
CA LYS A 94 7.88 17.21 14.37
C LYS A 94 7.22 18.07 13.31
N SER A 95 6.73 19.24 13.71
CA SER A 95 6.27 20.25 12.79
C SER A 95 7.40 20.69 11.86
N ARG A 96 7.06 21.00 10.61
CA ARG A 96 7.99 21.54 9.60
C ARG A 96 7.81 23.03 9.39
N GLU A 97 6.65 23.57 9.76
CA GLU A 97 6.29 24.97 9.62
C GLU A 97 6.41 25.65 10.98
N GLN A 98 6.83 26.92 11.00
CA GLN A 98 7.14 27.63 12.25
C GLN A 98 5.91 27.82 13.14
N ASP A 99 4.70 27.78 12.55
CA ASP A 99 3.44 28.10 13.23
C ASP A 99 2.61 26.86 13.64
N GLU A 100 3.02 25.64 13.28
CA GLU A 100 2.27 24.44 13.64
C GLU A 100 2.86 23.71 14.88
N PRO A 101 2.02 23.31 15.87
CA PRO A 101 2.48 22.50 16.98
C PRO A 101 2.79 21.06 16.55
N GLY A 102 3.79 20.44 17.19
CA GLY A 102 4.11 19.02 16.96
C GLY A 102 2.96 18.09 17.34
N GLN A 103 2.72 17.04 16.54
CA GLN A 103 1.60 16.12 16.74
C GLN A 103 2.05 14.71 17.11
N ILE A 104 1.28 14.06 18.00
CA ILE A 104 1.43 12.64 18.33
C ILE A 104 0.41 11.86 17.50
N ILE A 105 0.88 11.18 16.44
CA ILE A 105 0.02 10.45 15.51
C ILE A 105 0.15 8.96 15.75
N LYS A 106 -0.98 8.24 15.76
CA LYS A 106 -0.99 6.77 15.75
C LYS A 106 -1.01 6.31 14.30
N ILE A 107 0.00 5.56 13.88
CA ILE A 107 0.10 5.01 12.53
C ILE A 107 -0.02 3.49 12.55
N GLU A 108 -0.68 2.94 11.55
CA GLU A 108 -0.77 1.50 11.31
C GLU A 108 0.58 0.98 10.82
N ALA A 109 1.13 -0.04 11.48
CA ALA A 109 2.38 -0.67 11.08
C ALA A 109 2.13 -1.97 10.31
N PRO A 110 2.99 -2.30 9.33
CA PRO A 110 2.81 -3.51 8.53
C PRO A 110 2.97 -4.79 9.36
N ILE A 111 2.17 -5.80 9.03
CA ILE A 111 2.16 -7.14 9.61
C ILE A 111 2.54 -8.14 8.51
N HIS A 112 3.21 -9.23 8.86
CA HIS A 112 3.54 -10.26 7.88
C HIS A 112 2.29 -11.01 7.41
N SER A 113 2.19 -11.29 6.11
CA SER A 113 1.02 -11.90 5.48
C SER A 113 0.69 -13.30 5.99
N SER A 114 1.66 -14.06 6.49
CA SER A 114 1.41 -15.38 7.10
C SER A 114 0.58 -15.29 8.37
N ASN A 115 0.57 -14.14 9.05
CA ASN A 115 -0.10 -13.96 10.33
C ASN A 115 -1.56 -13.56 10.16
N VAL A 116 -2.07 -13.51 8.92
CA VAL A 116 -3.46 -13.15 8.61
C VAL A 116 -4.17 -14.26 7.84
N MET A 117 -5.42 -14.51 8.24
CA MET A 117 -6.35 -15.41 7.55
C MET A 117 -7.53 -14.62 6.99
N LEU A 118 -8.07 -15.05 5.84
CA LEU A 118 -9.29 -14.48 5.29
C LEU A 118 -10.48 -14.77 6.22
N TYR A 119 -11.33 -13.78 6.39
CA TYR A 119 -12.46 -13.81 7.31
C TYR A 119 -13.78 -13.65 6.54
N SER A 120 -14.71 -14.59 6.73
CA SER A 120 -16.09 -14.45 6.26
C SER A 120 -16.89 -13.62 7.25
N LYS A 121 -17.47 -12.50 6.79
CA LYS A 121 -18.37 -11.67 7.60
C LYS A 121 -19.71 -12.38 7.87
N GLU A 122 -20.16 -13.23 6.94
CA GLU A 122 -21.44 -13.93 7.04
C GLU A 122 -21.45 -14.98 8.16
N LYS A 123 -20.40 -15.81 8.21
CA LYS A 123 -20.33 -16.95 9.13
C LYS A 123 -19.42 -16.69 10.32
N ASN A 124 -18.72 -15.55 10.35
CA ASN A 124 -17.75 -15.18 11.37
C ASN A 124 -16.59 -16.19 11.55
N VAL A 125 -16.24 -16.89 10.46
CA VAL A 125 -15.20 -17.93 10.47
C VAL A 125 -13.98 -17.49 9.65
N ALA A 126 -12.80 -17.63 10.26
CA ALA A 126 -11.52 -17.53 9.56
C ALA A 126 -11.14 -18.86 8.89
N SER A 127 -10.79 -18.81 7.61
CA SER A 127 -10.53 -20.01 6.79
C SER A 127 -9.33 -19.85 5.85
N ARG A 128 -8.78 -21.00 5.44
CA ARG A 128 -7.84 -21.08 4.32
C ARG A 128 -8.57 -20.87 2.99
N VAL A 129 -7.82 -20.47 1.97
CA VAL A 129 -8.33 -20.17 0.63
C VAL A 129 -8.06 -21.31 -0.34
N GLY A 130 -9.07 -21.67 -1.14
CA GLY A 130 -8.97 -22.54 -2.29
C GLY A 130 -9.25 -21.77 -3.59
N HIS A 131 -9.05 -22.42 -4.73
CA HIS A 131 -9.36 -21.87 -6.05
C HIS A 131 -10.41 -22.73 -6.75
N LYS A 132 -11.43 -22.10 -7.33
CA LYS A 132 -12.49 -22.75 -8.11
C LYS A 132 -12.63 -22.06 -9.47
N VAL A 133 -13.03 -22.81 -10.48
CA VAL A 133 -13.38 -22.29 -11.80
C VAL A 133 -14.91 -22.21 -11.87
N LEU A 134 -15.45 -21.04 -12.24
CA LEU A 134 -16.89 -20.84 -12.47
C LEU A 134 -17.27 -21.28 -13.89
N GLU A 135 -18.57 -21.37 -14.15
CA GLU A 135 -19.13 -21.71 -15.47
C GLU A 135 -18.73 -20.69 -16.55
N ASP A 136 -18.55 -19.43 -16.15
CA ASP A 136 -18.04 -18.34 -17.01
C ASP A 136 -16.56 -18.51 -17.40
N GLY A 137 -15.87 -19.56 -16.94
CA GLY A 137 -14.44 -19.79 -17.14
C GLY A 137 -13.52 -18.97 -16.22
N THR A 138 -14.09 -18.13 -15.35
CA THR A 138 -13.31 -17.27 -14.44
C THR A 138 -12.79 -18.07 -13.23
N ARG A 139 -11.51 -17.87 -12.89
CA ARG A 139 -10.88 -18.47 -11.70
C ARG A 139 -11.06 -17.58 -10.49
N VAL A 140 -11.78 -18.07 -9.47
CA VAL A 140 -12.10 -17.33 -8.25
C VAL A 140 -11.51 -18.00 -7.00
N ARG A 141 -11.30 -17.19 -5.96
CA ARG A 141 -10.94 -17.65 -4.62
C ARG A 141 -12.21 -17.97 -3.81
N TYR A 142 -12.18 -19.09 -3.08
CA TYR A 142 -13.24 -19.47 -2.14
C TYR A 142 -12.67 -19.88 -0.78
N LEU A 143 -13.46 -19.75 0.28
CA LEU A 143 -13.11 -20.18 1.63
C LEU A 143 -13.41 -21.67 1.80
N ILE A 144 -12.42 -22.45 2.24
CA ILE A 144 -12.54 -23.91 2.30
C ILE A 144 -13.59 -24.36 3.32
N LYS A 145 -13.70 -23.69 4.48
CA LYS A 145 -14.64 -24.11 5.54
C LYS A 145 -16.09 -23.74 5.23
N THR A 146 -16.31 -22.64 4.51
CA THR A 146 -17.66 -22.10 4.30
C THR A 146 -18.18 -22.30 2.89
N GLY A 147 -17.31 -22.57 1.92
CA GLY A 147 -17.62 -22.66 0.49
C GLY A 147 -17.87 -21.29 -0.17
N GLU A 148 -17.75 -20.20 0.57
CA GLU A 148 -18.09 -18.85 0.11
C GLU A 148 -17.05 -18.31 -0.87
N ILE A 149 -17.51 -17.65 -1.93
CA ILE A 149 -16.67 -17.05 -2.97
C ILE A 149 -16.35 -15.60 -2.57
N ILE A 150 -15.06 -15.24 -2.59
CA ILE A 150 -14.57 -13.94 -2.10
C ILE A 150 -14.39 -12.93 -3.24
N ASP A 151 -13.96 -13.43 -4.40
CA ASP A 151 -13.64 -12.56 -5.53
C ASP A 151 -14.92 -12.27 -6.35
N THR A 152 -15.40 -11.03 -6.30
CA THR A 152 -16.43 -10.51 -7.22
C THR A 152 -15.77 -9.87 -8.45
N ALA A 153 -16.37 -10.01 -9.64
CA ALA A 153 -15.84 -9.46 -10.90
C ALA A 153 -15.64 -7.94 -10.86
N GLU A 154 -16.45 -7.22 -10.10
CA GLU A 154 -16.44 -5.76 -10.01
C GLU A 154 -15.59 -5.22 -8.85
N ASN A 155 -14.98 -6.09 -8.04
CA ASN A 155 -14.27 -5.66 -6.83
C ASN A 155 -13.17 -4.63 -7.13
N TRP A 156 -12.45 -4.79 -8.24
CA TRP A 156 -11.39 -3.86 -8.63
C TRP A 156 -11.92 -2.45 -8.99
N LYS A 157 -13.13 -2.34 -9.56
CA LYS A 157 -13.76 -1.05 -9.86
C LYS A 157 -14.14 -0.35 -8.57
N LYS A 158 -14.80 -1.06 -7.66
CA LYS A 158 -15.20 -0.57 -6.34
C LYS A 158 -14.00 -0.06 -5.55
N LEU A 159 -12.88 -0.79 -5.57
CA LEU A 159 -11.64 -0.37 -4.92
C LEU A 159 -11.03 0.90 -5.54
N LYS A 160 -11.11 1.03 -6.86
CA LYS A 160 -10.59 2.20 -7.58
C LYS A 160 -11.43 3.43 -7.25
N GLU A 161 -12.75 3.33 -7.36
CA GLU A 161 -13.70 4.39 -7.01
C GLU A 161 -13.54 4.83 -5.54
N ALA A 162 -13.37 3.87 -4.62
CA ALA A 162 -13.12 4.16 -3.22
C ALA A 162 -11.79 4.90 -2.99
N SER A 163 -10.73 4.55 -3.74
CA SER A 163 -9.44 5.24 -3.65
C SER A 163 -9.50 6.66 -4.20
N GLU A 164 -10.21 6.89 -5.30
CA GLU A 164 -10.40 8.22 -5.89
C GLU A 164 -11.23 9.12 -4.98
N THR A 165 -12.28 8.58 -4.36
CA THR A 165 -13.10 9.32 -3.39
C THR A 165 -12.29 9.70 -2.14
N ALA A 166 -11.42 8.81 -1.67
CA ALA A 166 -10.55 9.08 -0.53
C ALA A 166 -9.47 10.14 -0.84
N GLU A 167 -8.93 10.16 -2.07
CA GLU A 167 -8.00 11.20 -2.52
C GLU A 167 -8.70 12.55 -2.70
N ALA A 168 -9.93 12.57 -3.23
CA ALA A 168 -10.74 13.79 -3.34
C ALA A 168 -11.09 14.39 -1.97
N ALA A 169 -11.45 13.56 -0.99
CA ALA A 169 -11.73 13.99 0.37
C ALA A 169 -10.49 14.46 1.15
N ALA A 170 -9.28 14.06 0.73
CA ALA A 170 -8.02 14.51 1.33
C ALA A 170 -7.47 15.79 0.67
N ALA A 171 -7.95 16.14 -0.53
CA ALA A 171 -7.58 17.35 -1.25
C ALA A 171 -8.52 18.53 -1.00
N ALA A 172 -9.71 18.26 -0.47
CA ALA A 172 -10.68 19.25 0.01
C ALA A 172 -10.44 19.57 1.50
#